data_AF-A0A314UC08-F1
#
_entry.id   AF-A0A314UC08-F1
#
_cell.length_a   1.000
_cell.length_b   1.000
_cell.length_c   1.000
_cell.angle_alpha   90.00
_cell.angle_beta   90.00
_cell.angle_gamma   90.00
#
_symmetry.space_group_name_H-M   'P 1'
#
loop_
_entity.id
_entity.type
_entity.pdbx_description
1 polymer ?
#
loop_
_entity_poly.entity_id
_entity_poly.type
_entity_poly.pdbx_seq_one_letter_code
_entity_poly.pdbx_strand_id
1 'polypeptide(L)'
;MIIFFLIVLDRIIYLCSFATGKVIFYLFNLFLFTYSVTEYAWHMEPSHQHAGGLALRAIFLAKAVSLALQAIQLRHGIPHKSTLYRQFLTSEISRINYLGYRLYRALPFLYELRCALDWSCTTTSLTMYDWLKLEDIHASLYLVKCDAVLNRAKHKQEKSKQK
;
A
#
# COMPACT_ATOMS: atom_id res chain seq x y z
N MET A 1 10.23 9.74 -11.54
CA MET A 1 9.23 10.78 -11.16
C MET A 1 7.82 10.39 -11.54
N ILE A 2 7.55 10.03 -12.80
CA ILE A 2 6.20 9.65 -13.28
C ILE A 2 5.58 8.49 -12.48
N ILE A 3 6.35 7.43 -12.21
CA ILE A 3 5.86 6.25 -11.46
C ILE A 3 5.40 6.63 -10.04
N PHE A 4 6.15 7.48 -9.35
CA PHE A 4 5.79 7.96 -8.02
C PHE A 4 4.49 8.76 -8.04
N PHE A 5 4.35 9.67 -9.02
CA PHE A 5 3.13 10.44 -9.20
C PHE A 5 1.91 9.55 -9.48
N LEU A 6 2.05 8.52 -10.32
CA LEU A 6 0.99 7.55 -10.59
C LEU A 6 0.56 6.78 -9.33
N ILE A 7 1.51 6.44 -8.45
CA ILE A 7 1.21 5.76 -7.17
C ILE A 7 0.44 6.70 -6.23
N VAL A 8 0.86 7.96 -6.13
CA VAL A 8 0.18 8.97 -5.30
C VAL A 8 -1.23 9.23 -5.84
N LEU A 9 -1.39 9.38 -7.15
CA LEU A 9 -2.69 9.63 -7.77
C LEU A 9 -3.65 8.45 -7.60
N ASP A 10 -3.17 7.21 -7.75
CA ASP A 10 -3.96 5.99 -7.47
C ASP A 10 -4.53 6.01 -6.05
N ARG A 11 -3.71 6.41 -5.07
CA ARG A 11 -4.12 6.54 -3.66
C ARG A 11 -5.15 7.63 -3.44
N ILE A 12 -5.00 8.80 -4.07
CA ILE A 12 -5.99 9.88 -4.00
C ILE A 12 -7.32 9.40 -4.56
N ILE A 13 -7.33 8.79 -5.74
CA ILE A 13 -8.56 8.29 -6.39
C ILE A 13 -9.22 7.22 -5.53
N TYR A 14 -8.43 6.32 -4.93
CA TYR A 14 -8.92 5.30 -4.02
C TYR A 14 -9.58 5.90 -2.77
N LEU A 15 -8.97 6.92 -2.17
CA LEU A 15 -9.43 7.56 -0.95
C LEU A 15 -10.66 8.47 -1.16
N CYS A 16 -10.68 9.20 -2.28
CA CYS A 16 -11.84 9.97 -2.70
C CYS A 16 -13.06 9.08 -3.03
N SER A 17 -12.86 7.75 -3.16
CA SER A 17 -13.90 6.75 -3.40
C SER A 17 -14.69 6.96 -4.70
N PHE A 18 -14.06 7.58 -5.70
CA PHE A 18 -14.66 7.72 -7.03
C PHE A 18 -14.47 6.43 -7.83
N ALA A 19 -15.49 5.56 -7.84
CA ALA A 19 -15.45 4.29 -8.58
C ALA A 19 -15.18 4.52 -10.08
N THR A 20 -15.86 5.49 -10.70
CA THR A 20 -15.67 5.85 -12.11
C THR A 20 -14.26 6.35 -12.40
N GLY A 21 -13.69 7.17 -11.49
CA GLY A 21 -12.32 7.66 -11.62
C GLY A 21 -11.29 6.53 -11.60
N LYS A 22 -11.51 5.51 -10.75
CA LYS A 22 -10.63 4.33 -10.69
C LYS A 22 -10.66 3.50 -11.98
N VAL A 23 -11.83 3.38 -12.63
CA VAL A 23 -11.94 2.71 -13.95
C VAL A 23 -11.15 3.47 -15.01
N ILE A 24 -11.33 4.79 -15.09
CA ILE A 24 -10.64 5.64 -16.07
C ILE A 24 -9.12 5.56 -15.86
N PHE A 25 -8.67 5.63 -14.61
CA PHE A 25 -7.25 5.53 -14.28
C PHE A 25 -6.66 4.15 -14.61
N TYR A 26 -7.43 3.07 -14.38
CA TYR A 26 -7.03 1.73 -14.77
C TYR A 26 -6.88 1.60 -16.29
N LEU A 27 -7.85 2.09 -17.07
CA LEU A 27 -7.79 2.09 -18.54
C LEU A 27 -6.59 2.89 -19.06
N PHE A 28 -6.31 4.05 -18.46
CA PHE A 28 -5.14 4.86 -18.79
C PHE A 28 -3.82 4.11 -18.51
N ASN A 29 -3.71 3.46 -17.35
CA ASN A 29 -2.52 2.65 -17.01
C ASN A 29 -2.36 1.44 -17.94
N LEU A 30 -3.46 0.81 -18.33
CA LEU A 30 -3.46 -0.30 -19.27
C LEU A 30 -2.99 0.17 -20.66
N PHE A 31 -3.49 1.31 -21.14
CA PHE A 31 -3.04 1.90 -22.40
C PHE A 31 -1.55 2.22 -22.39
N LEU A 32 -1.04 2.87 -21.34
CA LEU A 32 0.39 3.14 -21.18
C LEU A 32 1.22 1.85 -21.17
N PHE A 33 0.73 0.80 -20.52
CA PHE A 33 1.41 -0.50 -20.48
C PHE A 33 1.46 -1.15 -21.87
N THR A 34 0.33 -1.21 -22.57
CA THR A 34 0.26 -1.76 -23.93
C THR A 34 1.16 -0.97 -24.88
N TYR A 35 1.12 0.36 -24.83
CA TYR A 35 2.01 1.22 -25.62
C TYR A 35 3.49 0.95 -25.32
N SER A 36 3.86 0.85 -24.05
CA SER A 36 5.24 0.54 -23.64
C SER A 36 5.70 -0.84 -24.11
N VAL A 37 4.80 -1.83 -24.16
CA VAL A 37 5.11 -3.17 -24.67
C VAL A 37 5.25 -3.18 -26.19
N THR A 38 4.39 -2.45 -26.91
CA THR A 38 4.46 -2.33 -28.38
C THR A 38 5.74 -1.61 -28.82
N GLU A 39 6.08 -0.48 -28.21
CA GLU A 39 7.33 0.24 -28.48
C GLU A 39 8.56 -0.63 -28.18
N TYR A 40 8.53 -1.35 -27.06
CA TYR A 40 9.63 -2.26 -26.70
C TYR A 40 9.78 -3.42 -27.70
N ALA A 41 8.67 -4.00 -28.15
CA ALA A 41 8.68 -5.07 -29.15
C ALA A 41 9.16 -4.57 -30.52
N TRP A 42 8.87 -3.31 -30.87
CA TRP A 42 9.25 -2.71 -32.15
C TRP A 42 10.73 -2.30 -32.20
N HIS A 43 11.27 -1.76 -31.11
CA HIS A 43 12.68 -1.36 -30.98
C HIS A 43 13.61 -2.48 -30.49
N MET A 44 13.16 -3.73 -30.56
CA MET A 44 13.94 -4.86 -30.05
C MET A 44 15.07 -5.24 -31.02
N GLU A 45 16.18 -4.50 -30.96
CA GLU A 45 17.44 -4.95 -31.56
C GLU A 45 17.97 -6.20 -30.83
N PRO A 46 18.39 -7.25 -31.54
CA PRO A 46 18.69 -8.56 -30.95
C PRO A 46 20.01 -8.65 -30.15
N SER A 47 20.63 -7.53 -29.76
CA SER A 47 22.08 -7.48 -29.53
C SER A 47 22.59 -7.30 -28.08
N HIS A 48 21.77 -7.20 -27.01
CA HIS A 48 22.35 -6.86 -25.69
C HIS A 48 21.97 -7.74 -24.46
N GLN A 49 23.05 -8.26 -23.86
CA GLN A 49 23.30 -8.69 -22.46
C GLN A 49 22.14 -9.35 -21.68
N HIS A 50 22.26 -10.67 -21.47
CA HIS A 50 21.33 -11.51 -20.72
C HIS A 50 20.86 -10.94 -19.36
N ALA A 51 21.73 -10.23 -18.62
CA ALA A 51 21.37 -9.67 -17.31
C ALA A 51 20.36 -8.50 -17.40
N GLY A 52 20.52 -7.60 -18.37
CA GLY A 52 19.60 -6.47 -18.59
C GLY A 52 18.24 -6.92 -19.10
N GLY A 53 18.22 -7.91 -20.01
CA GLY A 53 16.98 -8.50 -20.51
C GLY A 53 16.16 -9.21 -19.42
N LEU A 54 16.83 -9.90 -18.49
CA LEU A 54 16.15 -10.51 -17.33
C LEU A 54 15.56 -9.46 -16.39
N ALA A 55 16.29 -8.39 -16.09
CA ALA A 55 15.79 -7.30 -15.25
C ALA A 55 14.57 -6.60 -15.87
N LEU A 56 14.60 -6.31 -17.18
CA LEU A 56 13.45 -5.74 -17.89
C LEU A 56 12.23 -6.68 -17.85
N ARG A 57 12.43 -7.97 -18.15
CA ARG A 57 11.36 -8.98 -18.08
C ARG A 57 10.74 -9.04 -16.68
N ALA A 58 11.55 -8.98 -15.62
CA ALA A 58 11.06 -8.96 -14.25
C ALA A 58 10.21 -7.71 -13.96
N ILE A 59 10.62 -6.54 -14.43
CA ILE A 59 9.86 -5.28 -14.28
C ILE A 59 8.52 -5.36 -15.02
N PHE A 60 8.50 -5.87 -16.26
CA PHE A 60 7.27 -6.06 -17.02
C PHE A 60 6.32 -7.04 -16.33
N LEU A 61 6.84 -8.16 -15.83
CA LEU A 61 6.04 -9.16 -15.12
C LEU A 61 5.48 -8.59 -13.81
N ALA A 62 6.28 -7.85 -13.05
CA ALA A 62 5.83 -7.14 -11.85
C ALA A 62 4.73 -6.12 -12.16
N LYS A 63 4.84 -5.39 -13.29
CA LYS A 63 3.82 -4.42 -13.72
C LYS A 63 2.54 -5.11 -14.17
N ALA A 64 2.63 -6.24 -14.87
CA ALA A 64 1.47 -7.05 -15.26
C ALA A 64 0.72 -7.59 -14.04
N VAL A 65 1.44 -8.12 -13.03
CA VAL A 65 0.84 -8.54 -11.75
C VAL A 65 0.15 -7.36 -11.06
N SER A 66 0.78 -6.17 -11.06
CA SER A 66 0.18 -4.96 -10.47
C SER A 66 -1.14 -4.59 -11.15
N LEU A 67 -1.22 -4.67 -12.48
CA LEU A 67 -2.46 -4.42 -13.23
C LEU A 67 -3.53 -5.46 -12.94
N ALA A 68 -3.16 -6.75 -12.85
CA ALA A 68 -4.09 -7.81 -12.48
C ALA A 68 -4.69 -7.57 -11.08
N LEU A 69 -3.87 -7.16 -10.11
CA LEU A 69 -4.34 -6.79 -8.77
C LEU A 69 -5.28 -5.58 -8.80
N GLN A 70 -4.99 -4.55 -9.61
CA GLN A 70 -5.90 -3.41 -9.79
C GLN A 70 -7.24 -3.83 -10.39
N ALA A 71 -7.24 -4.74 -11.37
CA ALA A 71 -8.47 -5.28 -11.96
C ALA A 71 -9.30 -6.08 -10.94
N ILE A 72 -8.64 -6.90 -10.10
CA ILE A 72 -9.30 -7.62 -9.01
C ILE A 72 -9.92 -6.64 -8.00
N GLN A 73 -9.22 -5.57 -7.65
CA GLN A 73 -9.76 -4.52 -6.78
C GLN A 73 -10.99 -3.84 -7.40
N LEU A 74 -10.96 -3.56 -8.70
CA LEU A 74 -12.09 -2.97 -9.40
C LEU A 74 -13.30 -3.91 -9.43
N ARG A 75 -13.07 -5.22 -9.63
CA ARG A 75 -14.12 -6.24 -9.62
C ARG A 75 -14.81 -6.38 -8.26
N HIS A 76 -14.06 -6.32 -7.15
CA HIS A 76 -14.64 -6.40 -5.81
C HIS A 76 -15.26 -5.09 -5.32
N GLY A 77 -15.10 -4.01 -6.09
CA GLY A 77 -15.60 -2.68 -5.75
C GLY A 77 -14.73 -1.96 -4.71
N ILE A 78 -14.91 -0.64 -4.61
CA ILE A 78 -14.26 0.16 -3.58
C ILE A 78 -15.04 -0.03 -2.28
N PRO A 79 -14.42 -0.52 -1.19
CA PRO A 79 -15.10 -0.68 0.09
C PRO A 79 -15.55 0.67 0.63
N HIS A 80 -16.63 0.67 1.40
CA HIS A 80 -17.24 1.88 1.95
C HIS A 80 -16.21 2.72 2.74
N LYS A 81 -16.36 4.05 2.71
CA LYS A 81 -15.44 5.07 3.26
C LYS A 81 -14.91 4.76 4.67
N SER A 82 -15.69 4.09 5.52
CA SER A 82 -15.32 3.71 6.89
C SER A 82 -14.26 2.59 6.98
N THR A 83 -14.16 1.71 5.98
CA THR A 83 -13.19 0.61 5.97
C THR A 83 -11.84 1.04 5.37
N LEU A 84 -11.86 2.09 4.54
CA LEU A 84 -10.67 2.71 3.93
C LEU A 84 -9.67 3.26 4.96
N TYR A 85 -10.18 3.81 6.06
CA TYR A 85 -9.37 4.37 7.13
C TYR A 85 -8.79 3.30 8.08
N ARG A 86 -9.31 2.05 8.03
CA ARG A 86 -8.77 0.96 8.85
C ARG A 86 -7.43 0.50 8.28
N GLN A 87 -6.35 0.82 8.99
CA GLN A 87 -5.02 0.33 8.67
C GLN A 87 -5.02 -1.21 8.62
N PHE A 88 -4.82 -1.80 7.44
CA PHE A 88 -4.82 -3.26 7.26
C PHE A 88 -3.88 -3.98 8.24
N LEU A 89 -2.72 -3.38 8.50
CA LEU A 89 -1.72 -3.86 9.46
C LEU A 89 -2.24 -3.90 10.91
N THR A 90 -3.20 -3.06 11.28
CA THR A 90 -3.78 -3.05 12.64
C THR A 90 -5.02 -3.91 12.79
N SER A 91 -5.47 -4.56 11.71
CA SER A 91 -6.69 -5.37 11.73
C SER A 91 -6.56 -6.61 12.63
N GLU A 92 -5.39 -7.26 12.62
CA GLU A 92 -5.11 -8.48 13.37
C GLU A 92 -3.85 -8.32 14.22
N ILE A 93 -3.88 -8.84 15.45
CA ILE A 93 -2.74 -8.79 16.38
C ILE A 93 -1.90 -10.04 16.17
N SER A 94 -1.01 -9.99 15.18
CA SER A 94 -0.04 -11.05 14.88
C SER A 94 1.39 -10.50 14.97
N ARG A 95 2.36 -11.37 15.27
CA ARG A 95 3.80 -11.01 15.28
C ARG A 95 4.27 -10.44 13.94
N ILE A 96 3.74 -10.98 12.85
CA ILE A 96 4.08 -10.54 11.48
C ILE A 96 3.55 -9.12 11.25
N ASN A 97 2.32 -8.84 11.68
CA ASN A 97 1.71 -7.51 11.56
C ASN A 97 2.43 -6.47 12.43
N TYR A 98 2.85 -6.85 13.65
CA TYR A 98 3.65 -5.99 14.51
C TYR A 98 4.99 -5.62 13.87
N LEU A 99 5.72 -6.61 13.34
CA LEU A 99 7.00 -6.35 12.67
C LEU A 99 6.81 -5.52 11.39
N GLY A 100 5.79 -5.84 10.59
CA GLY A 100 5.44 -5.09 9.39
C GLY A 100 5.08 -3.63 9.70
N TYR A 101 4.33 -3.39 10.78
CA TYR A 101 3.96 -2.04 11.21
C TYR A 101 5.19 -1.24 11.68
N ARG A 102 6.12 -1.89 12.40
CA ARG A 102 7.38 -1.26 12.81
C ARG A 102 8.28 -0.92 11.62
N LEU A 103 8.40 -1.82 10.64
CA LEU A 103 9.13 -1.56 9.40
C LEU A 103 8.49 -0.42 8.59
N TYR A 104 7.15 -0.41 8.51
CA TYR A 104 6.41 0.66 7.85
C TYR A 104 6.70 2.04 8.46
N ARG A 105 6.76 2.15 9.79
CA ARG A 105 7.08 3.41 10.49
C ARG A 105 8.56 3.80 10.38
N ALA A 106 9.46 2.85 10.14
CA ALA A 106 10.88 3.11 9.94
C ALA A 106 11.18 3.75 8.58
N LEU A 107 10.26 3.67 7.61
CA LEU A 107 10.43 4.28 6.29
C LEU A 107 10.23 5.80 6.39
N PRO A 108 11.28 6.61 6.13
CA PRO A 108 11.16 8.07 6.17
C PRO A 108 10.19 8.56 5.09
N PHE A 109 9.44 9.62 5.36
CA PHE A 109 8.47 10.28 4.48
C PHE A 109 7.22 9.48 4.08
N LEU A 110 7.26 8.15 4.02
CA LEU A 110 6.13 7.35 3.53
C LEU A 110 4.92 7.46 4.47
N TYR A 111 5.17 7.45 5.78
CA TYR A 111 4.13 7.65 6.79
C TYR A 111 3.53 9.06 6.72
N GLU A 112 4.39 10.09 6.67
CA GLU A 112 3.98 11.49 6.63
C GLU A 112 3.18 11.83 5.37
N LEU A 113 3.64 11.37 4.21
CA LEU A 113 2.95 11.58 2.94
C LEU A 113 1.57 10.94 2.95
N ARG A 114 1.47 9.72 3.47
CA ARG A 114 0.18 9.05 3.59
C ARG A 114 -0.75 9.82 4.52
N CYS A 115 -0.27 10.24 5.69
CA CYS A 115 -1.06 10.97 6.65
C CYS A 115 -1.58 12.30 6.07
N ALA A 116 -0.72 13.03 5.33
CA ALA A 116 -1.09 14.24 4.62
C ALA A 116 -2.15 13.98 3.53
N LEU A 117 -2.01 12.88 2.78
CA LEU A 117 -2.98 12.47 1.77
C LEU A 117 -4.33 12.13 2.40
N ASP A 118 -4.31 11.32 3.46
CA ASP A 118 -5.46 10.88 4.22
C ASP A 118 -6.21 12.08 4.82
N TRP A 119 -5.48 13.07 5.35
CA TRP A 119 -6.03 14.35 5.81
C TRP A 119 -6.66 15.16 4.66
N SER A 120 -5.97 15.29 3.53
CA SER A 120 -6.43 16.14 2.42
C SER A 120 -7.74 15.69 1.77
N CYS A 121 -8.01 14.39 1.74
CA CYS A 121 -9.22 13.84 1.12
C CYS A 121 -10.32 13.52 2.14
N THR A 122 -10.06 13.70 3.44
CA THR A 122 -11.04 13.48 4.50
C THR A 122 -11.62 14.80 4.95
N THR A 123 -12.95 14.89 5.04
CA THR A 123 -13.63 16.06 5.59
C THR A 123 -13.45 16.09 7.11
N THR A 124 -12.39 16.74 7.58
CA THR A 124 -12.07 16.88 9.01
C THR A 124 -11.93 18.36 9.38
N SER A 125 -12.29 18.70 10.62
CA SER A 125 -12.08 20.04 11.18
C SER A 125 -10.68 20.20 11.80
N LEU A 126 -9.91 19.11 11.92
CA LEU A 126 -8.57 19.14 12.50
C LEU A 126 -7.58 19.76 11.52
N THR A 127 -6.63 20.53 12.06
CA THR A 127 -5.47 20.98 11.28
C THR A 127 -4.60 19.78 10.90
N MET A 128 -3.80 19.92 9.84
CA MET A 128 -2.87 18.85 9.40
C MET A 128 -1.95 18.39 10.54
N TYR A 129 -1.48 19.33 11.36
CA TYR A 129 -0.57 19.02 12.46
C TYR A 129 -1.27 18.25 13.59
N ASP A 130 -2.50 18.63 13.93
CA ASP A 130 -3.30 17.92 14.94
C ASP A 130 -3.69 16.53 14.46
N TRP A 131 -3.97 16.39 13.16
CA TRP A 131 -4.23 15.10 12.52
C TRP A 131 -3.00 14.18 12.56
N LEU A 132 -1.81 14.72 12.24
CA LEU A 132 -0.56 13.97 12.34
C LEU A 132 -0.29 13.50 13.77
N LYS A 133 -0.53 14.35 14.76
CA LYS A 133 -0.43 13.99 16.19
C LYS A 133 -1.40 12.89 16.58
N LEU A 134 -2.64 12.96 16.13
CA LEU A 134 -3.65 11.94 16.41
C LEU A 134 -3.21 10.57 15.87
N GLU A 135 -2.72 10.53 14.65
CA GLU A 135 -2.25 9.29 14.01
C GLU A 135 -1.03 8.71 14.73
N ASP A 136 -0.09 9.55 15.19
CA ASP A 136 1.10 9.11 15.94
C ASP A 136 0.75 8.55 17.34
N ILE A 137 -0.24 9.13 18.01
CA ILE A 137 -0.79 8.61 19.27
C ILE A 137 -1.46 7.25 19.02
N HIS A 138 -2.29 7.14 17.96
CA HIS A 138 -2.94 5.89 17.60
C HIS A 138 -1.93 4.78 17.30
N ALA A 139 -0.87 5.12 16.57
CA ALA A 139 0.25 4.23 16.27
C ALA A 139 0.94 3.70 17.53
N SER A 140 1.22 4.60 18.48
CA SER A 140 1.89 4.26 19.74
C SER A 140 1.00 3.37 20.62
N LEU A 141 -0.30 3.66 20.68
CA LEU A 141 -1.27 2.85 21.41
C LEU A 141 -1.38 1.43 20.82
N TYR A 142 -1.37 1.31 19.48
CA TYR A 142 -1.41 0.01 18.80
C TYR A 142 -0.18 -0.84 19.15
N LEU A 143 1.02 -0.26 19.14
CA LEU A 143 2.26 -0.97 19.49
C LEU A 143 2.22 -1.51 20.93
N VAL A 144 1.83 -0.67 21.90
CA VAL A 144 1.70 -1.08 23.30
C VAL A 144 0.67 -2.21 23.46
N LYS A 145 -0.46 -2.11 22.74
CA LYS A 145 -1.49 -3.15 22.74
C LYS A 145 -0.96 -4.49 22.19
N CYS A 146 -0.21 -4.46 21.09
CA CYS A 146 0.42 -5.64 20.50
C CYS A 146 1.42 -6.29 21.48
N ASP A 147 2.28 -5.49 22.11
CA ASP A 147 3.27 -5.99 23.08
C ASP A 147 2.57 -6.63 24.30
N ALA A 148 1.53 -5.99 24.82
CA ALA A 148 0.74 -6.53 25.94
C ALA A 148 0.09 -7.89 25.59
N VAL A 149 -0.48 -8.03 24.40
CA VAL A 149 -1.11 -9.29 23.95
C VAL A 149 -0.07 -10.37 23.69
N LEU A 150 1.05 -10.03 23.05
CA LEU A 150 2.11 -10.98 22.74
C LEU A 150 2.80 -11.51 24.02
N ASN A 151 3.04 -10.64 25.00
CA ASN A 151 3.58 -11.03 26.31
C ASN A 151 2.62 -11.97 27.06
N ARG A 152 1.31 -11.68 27.04
CA ARG A 152 0.30 -12.59 27.62
C ARG A 152 0.27 -13.95 26.93
N ALA A 153 0.40 -13.99 25.61
CA ALA A 153 0.45 -15.25 24.86
C ALA A 153 1.71 -16.07 25.20
N LYS A 154 2.86 -15.41 25.34
CA LYS A 154 4.12 -16.05 25.73
C LYS A 154 4.04 -16.69 27.12
N HIS A 155 3.50 -15.97 28.10
CA HIS A 155 3.31 -16.50 29.45
C HIS A 155 2.34 -17.69 29.51
N LYS A 156 1.29 -17.70 28.68
CA LYS A 156 0.40 -18.88 28.58
C LYS A 156 1.14 -20.10 28.02
N GLN A 157 2.00 -19.90 27.02
CA GLN A 157 2.81 -20.97 26.42
C GLN A 157 3.87 -21.53 27.39
N GLU A 158 4.49 -20.67 28.19
CA GLU A 158 5.44 -21.10 29.24
C GLU A 158 4.73 -21.94 30.30
N LYS A 159 3.56 -21.50 30.77
CA LYS A 159 2.75 -22.26 31.74
C LYS A 159 2.26 -23.62 31.21
N SER A 160 1.96 -23.73 29.91
CA SER A 160 1.55 -25.01 29.30
C SER A 160 2.70 -25.99 29.07
N LYS A 161 3.95 -25.51 29.00
CA LYS A 161 5.15 -26.38 28.85
C LYS A 161 5.67 -26.90 30.19
N GLN A 162 5.27 -26.29 31.30
CA GLN A 162 5.62 -26.71 32.66
C GLN A 162 4.61 -27.71 33.27
N LYS A 163 3.51 -28.00 32.57
CA LYS A 163 2.55 -29.06 32.89
C LYS A 163 2.81 -30.26 32.00
#